data_AF-A0A829YA97-F1
#
_entry.id   AF-A0A829YA97-F1
#
_cell.length_a   1.000
_cell.length_b   1.000
_cell.length_c   1.000
_cell.angle_alpha   90.00
_cell.angle_beta   90.00
_cell.angle_gamma   90.00
#
_symmetry.space_group_name_H-M   'P 1'
#
loop_
_entity.id
_entity.type
_entity.pdbx_description
1 polymer ?
#
loop_
_entity_poly.entity_id
_entity_poly.type
_entity_poly.pdbx_seq_one_letter_code
_entity_poly.pdbx_strand_id
1 'polypeptide(L)'
;MTFEERMVGRAIQESRAWPFDGDLTRRDEVVDPNFDPPRIVRRMGWLSCLRCTRPTFSEDVVCIRLCWACGGLGSVPVGTRLSTLPNIRWEAREP
;
A
#
# COMPACT_ATOMS: atom_id res chain seq x y z
N MET A 1 5.77 -28.61 6.36
CA MET A 1 6.83 -27.84 5.71
C MET A 1 8.14 -28.61 5.82
N THR A 2 8.70 -29.06 4.70
CA THR A 2 9.95 -29.85 4.65
C THR A 2 11.18 -28.93 4.79
N PHE A 3 12.37 -29.50 5.00
CA PHE A 3 13.62 -28.72 5.08
C PHE A 3 13.93 -28.01 3.76
N GLU A 4 13.70 -28.66 2.62
CA GLU A 4 13.91 -28.07 1.30
C GLU A 4 12.95 -26.89 1.03
N GLU A 5 11.69 -26.97 1.49
CA GLU A 5 10.73 -25.87 1.40
C GLU A 5 11.13 -24.64 2.23
N ARG A 6 11.97 -24.80 3.26
CA ARG A 6 12.52 -23.68 4.03
C ARG A 6 13.69 -22.99 3.34
N MET A 7 14.35 -23.69 2.41
CA MET A 7 15.49 -23.14 1.64
C MET A 7 15.02 -22.28 0.46
N VAL A 8 13.82 -22.52 -0.04
CA VAL A 8 13.19 -21.74 -1.11
C VAL A 8 12.12 -20.84 -0.50
N GLY A 9 12.49 -19.59 -0.20
CA GLY A 9 11.55 -18.61 0.32
C GLY A 9 10.34 -18.43 -0.61
N ARG A 10 9.14 -18.44 -0.04
CA ARG A 10 7.89 -18.17 -0.73
C ARG A 10 7.70 -16.67 -0.91
N ALA A 11 7.09 -16.27 -2.01
CA ALA A 11 6.73 -14.88 -2.24
C ALA A 11 5.77 -14.36 -1.16
N ILE A 12 5.91 -13.10 -0.80
CA ILE A 12 4.93 -12.38 0.02
C ILE A 12 3.62 -12.33 -0.76
N GLN A 13 2.52 -12.70 -0.10
CA GLN A 13 1.20 -12.60 -0.69
C GLN A 13 0.73 -11.14 -0.61
N GLU A 14 0.93 -10.44 -1.73
CA GLU A 14 0.51 -9.05 -1.90
C GLU A 14 -1.00 -8.93 -2.11
N SER A 15 -1.64 -7.98 -1.41
CA SER A 15 -2.99 -7.55 -1.75
C SER A 15 -2.96 -6.58 -2.94
N ARG A 16 -4.05 -6.49 -3.68
CA ARG A 16 -4.19 -5.55 -4.80
C ARG A 16 -4.87 -4.28 -4.32
N ALA A 17 -4.38 -3.13 -4.80
CA ALA A 17 -5.11 -1.88 -4.65
C ALA A 17 -6.50 -1.97 -5.31
N TRP A 18 -7.49 -1.31 -4.71
CA TRP A 18 -8.87 -1.29 -5.21
C TRP A 18 -9.36 0.14 -5.44
N PRO A 19 -10.36 0.34 -6.32
CA PRO A 19 -10.95 1.66 -6.55
C PRO A 19 -11.45 2.29 -5.25
N PHE A 20 -11.37 3.62 -5.16
CA PHE A 20 -11.89 4.33 -4.01
C PHE A 20 -13.42 4.24 -3.98
N ASP A 21 -13.96 3.64 -2.92
CA ASP A 21 -15.39 3.40 -2.68
C ASP A 21 -15.97 4.26 -1.54
N GLY A 22 -15.16 5.15 -0.96
CA GLY A 22 -15.55 5.96 0.20
C GLY A 22 -15.19 5.33 1.54
N ASP A 23 -14.81 4.05 1.58
CA ASP A 23 -14.48 3.36 2.82
C ASP A 23 -12.98 3.52 3.17
N LEU A 24 -12.71 4.22 4.28
CA LEU A 24 -11.37 4.39 4.84
C LEU A 24 -11.06 3.37 5.95
N THR A 25 -12.02 2.52 6.32
CA THR A 25 -11.90 1.52 7.39
C THR A 25 -11.41 0.18 6.86
N ARG A 26 -11.76 -0.17 5.61
CA ARG A 26 -11.28 -1.38 4.95
C ARG A 26 -9.75 -1.43 4.91
N ARG A 27 -9.23 -2.55 5.39
CA ARG A 27 -7.82 -2.94 5.31
C ARG A 27 -7.73 -4.31 4.70
N ASP A 28 -6.75 -4.49 3.82
CA ASP A 28 -6.41 -5.82 3.33
C ASP A 28 -5.01 -6.19 3.80
N GLU A 29 -4.79 -7.47 4.07
CA GLU A 29 -3.57 -7.97 4.72
C GLU A 29 -2.56 -8.43 3.67
N VAL A 30 -1.31 -8.06 3.89
CA VAL A 30 -0.17 -8.63 3.15
C VAL A 30 0.47 -9.68 4.03
N VAL A 31 0.54 -10.90 3.54
CA VAL A 31 0.86 -12.08 4.33
C VAL A 31 2.20 -12.66 3.89
N ASP A 32 3.08 -12.94 4.85
CA ASP A 32 4.29 -13.71 4.67
C ASP A 32 4.03 -15.19 5.04
N PRO A 33 3.97 -16.09 4.04
CA PRO A 33 3.69 -17.51 4.25
C PRO A 33 4.93 -18.33 4.66
N ASN A 34 6.09 -17.68 4.88
CA ASN A 34 7.32 -18.36 5.32
C ASN A 34 7.34 -18.67 6.82
N PHE A 35 6.38 -18.14 7.57
CA PHE A 35 6.18 -18.42 8.99
C PHE A 35 5.05 -19.43 9.20
N ASP A 36 5.11 -20.16 10.32
CA ASP A 36 4.05 -21.08 10.77
C ASP A 36 3.63 -20.70 12.21
N PRO A 37 2.48 -20.04 12.40
CA PRO A 37 1.51 -19.63 11.38
C PRO A 37 2.01 -18.46 10.50
N PRO A 38 1.44 -18.25 9.29
CA PRO A 38 1.75 -17.12 8.42
C PRO A 38 1.61 -15.78 9.14
N ARG A 39 2.46 -14.81 8.81
CA ARG A 39 2.50 -13.50 9.48
C ARG A 39 1.95 -12.40 8.59
N ILE A 40 1.17 -11.51 9.18
CA ILE A 40 0.78 -10.25 8.52
C ILE A 40 1.98 -9.31 8.61
N VAL A 41 2.54 -8.93 7.46
CA VAL A 41 3.71 -8.04 7.39
C VAL A 41 3.33 -6.58 7.21
N ARG A 42 2.17 -6.31 6.59
CA ARG A 42 1.57 -4.96 6.47
C ARG A 42 0.08 -5.06 6.19
N ARG A 43 -0.61 -3.92 6.34
CA ARG A 43 -2.02 -3.74 5.97
C ARG A 43 -2.11 -2.63 4.95
N MET A 44 -2.79 -2.88 3.83
CA MET A 44 -3.01 -1.89 2.77
C MET A 44 -4.43 -1.35 2.80
N GLY A 45 -4.64 -0.14 2.27
CA GLY A 45 -5.97 0.42 2.07
C GLY A 45 -6.03 1.93 2.06
N TRP A 46 -7.23 2.45 1.80
CA TRP A 46 -7.49 3.89 1.74
C TRP A 46 -7.40 4.56 3.12
N LEU A 47 -6.76 5.72 3.18
CA LEU A 47 -6.56 6.54 4.38
C LEU A 47 -6.83 8.01 4.06
N SER A 48 -7.19 8.79 5.07
CA SER A 48 -7.18 10.25 4.96
C SER A 48 -5.78 10.79 5.20
N CYS A 49 -5.33 11.69 4.32
CA CYS A 49 -4.11 12.46 4.55
C CYS A 49 -4.27 13.33 5.80
N LEU A 50 -3.33 13.28 6.74
CA LEU A 50 -3.37 14.07 7.97
C LEU A 50 -3.28 15.58 7.73
N ARG A 51 -2.76 16.02 6.58
CA ARG A 51 -2.64 17.44 6.23
C ARG A 51 -3.82 17.99 5.46
N CYS A 52 -4.28 17.29 4.41
CA CYS A 52 -5.32 17.80 3.51
C CYS A 52 -6.62 17.00 3.51
N THR A 53 -6.73 15.99 4.38
CA THR A 53 -7.88 15.07 4.55
C THR A 53 -8.30 14.26 3.34
N ARG A 54 -7.73 14.52 2.15
CA ARG A 54 -8.04 13.77 0.92
C ARG A 54 -7.71 12.28 1.09
N PRO A 55 -8.56 11.39 0.54
CA PRO A 55 -8.28 9.95 0.49
C PRO A 55 -7.02 9.66 -0.32
N THR A 56 -6.16 8.80 0.20
CA THR A 56 -4.93 8.30 -0.44
C THR A 56 -4.80 6.81 -0.13
N PHE A 57 -4.37 6.03 -1.11
CA PHE A 57 -4.12 4.60 -0.94
C PHE A 57 -2.76 4.42 -0.24
N SER A 58 -2.76 3.71 0.88
CA SER A 58 -1.55 3.38 1.61
C SER A 58 -1.21 1.92 1.35
N GLU A 59 -0.03 1.69 0.79
CA GLU A 59 0.53 0.34 0.66
C GLU A 59 1.28 -0.08 1.93
N ASP A 60 1.46 0.82 2.89
CA ASP A 60 2.16 0.54 4.13
C ASP A 60 1.50 1.30 5.29
N VAL A 61 1.38 0.64 6.44
CA VAL A 61 0.87 1.21 7.69
C VAL A 61 1.97 1.81 8.56
N VAL A 62 3.25 1.53 8.27
CA VAL A 62 4.38 2.05 9.05
C VAL A 62 4.69 3.52 8.72
N CYS A 63 4.30 3.98 7.52
CA CYS A 63 4.57 5.34 7.08
C CYS A 63 3.57 6.37 7.64
N ILE A 64 4.05 7.59 7.87
CA ILE A 64 3.20 8.74 8.22
C ILE A 64 2.13 8.93 7.13
N ARG A 65 0.86 9.10 7.53
CA ARG A 65 -0.31 9.28 6.64
C ARG A 65 -0.31 10.65 5.93
N LEU A 66 0.65 10.87 5.04
CA LEU A 66 0.75 12.05 4.19
C LEU A 66 0.73 11.61 2.72
N CYS A 67 -0.12 12.24 1.93
CA CYS A 67 -0.15 12.03 0.48
C CYS A 67 1.02 12.74 -0.21
N TRP A 68 1.37 12.32 -1.43
CA TRP A 68 2.43 12.98 -2.23
C TRP A 68 2.21 14.48 -2.40
N ALA A 69 0.98 14.93 -2.64
CA ALA A 69 0.66 16.35 -2.80
C ALA A 69 0.96 17.20 -1.53
N CYS A 70 1.07 16.55 -0.37
CA CYS A 70 1.42 17.18 0.90
C CYS A 70 2.88 16.97 1.31
N GLY A 71 3.70 16.29 0.49
CA GLY A 71 5.10 15.96 0.76
C GLY A 71 5.32 14.63 1.47
N GLY A 72 4.31 13.76 1.54
CA GLY A 72 4.45 12.41 2.09
C GLY A 72 4.93 11.38 1.08
N LEU A 73 4.97 10.11 1.50
CA LEU A 73 5.27 8.95 0.66
C LEU A 73 4.03 8.11 0.29
N GLY A 74 2.83 8.46 0.77
CA GLY A 74 1.57 7.80 0.39
C GLY A 74 1.08 8.22 -1.00
N SER A 75 0.12 7.51 -1.61
CA SER A 75 -0.28 7.72 -3.02
C SER A 75 -0.72 9.15 -3.42
N VAL A 76 -0.91 9.35 -4.73
CA VAL A 76 -1.70 10.49 -5.22
C VAL A 76 -3.10 10.45 -4.62
N PRO A 77 -3.55 11.55 -3.98
CA PRO A 77 -4.87 11.57 -3.37
C PRO A 77 -5.97 11.66 -4.43
N VAL A 78 -7.15 11.14 -4.11
CA VAL A 78 -8.34 11.23 -4.95
C VAL A 78 -8.65 12.71 -5.27
N GLY A 79 -8.98 12.98 -6.54
CA GLY A 79 -9.32 14.32 -7.01
C GLY A 79 -8.12 15.25 -7.25
N THR A 80 -6.89 14.75 -7.14
CA THR A 80 -5.69 15.55 -7.47
C THR A 80 -5.59 15.75 -8.98
N ARG A 81 -5.45 17.00 -9.42
CA ARG A 81 -5.12 17.30 -10.82
C ARG A 81 -3.66 16.95 -11.07
N LEU A 82 -3.38 16.15 -12.09
CA LEU A 82 -2.01 15.76 -12.50
C LEU A 82 -1.07 16.96 -12.65
N SER A 83 -1.58 18.13 -13.05
CA SER A 83 -0.82 19.39 -13.17
C SER A 83 -0.28 19.96 -11.85
N THR A 84 -0.70 19.42 -10.70
CA THR A 84 -0.29 19.89 -9.36
C THR A 84 0.71 18.96 -8.68
N LEU A 85 1.07 17.86 -9.32
CA LEU A 85 2.08 16.93 -8.80
C LEU A 85 3.48 17.42 -9.20
N PRO A 86 4.49 17.30 -8.31
CA PRO A 86 5.88 17.37 -8.74
C PRO A 86 6.11 16.28 -9.80
N ASN A 87 7.05 16.49 -10.74
CA ASN A 87 7.32 15.64 -11.91
C ASN A 87 7.60 14.15 -11.55
N ILE A 88 6.57 13.40 -11.19
CA ILE A 88 6.62 11.99 -10.82
C ILE A 88 6.27 11.21 -12.10
N ARG A 89 7.27 10.49 -12.63
CA ARG A 89 7.06 9.53 -13.70
C ARG A 89 6.47 8.26 -13.10
N TRP A 90 5.25 7.94 -13.52
CA TRP A 90 4.62 6.65 -13.26
C TRP A 90 5.26 5.61 -14.17
N GLU A 91 6.34 4.97 -13.73
CA GLU A 91 6.67 3.67 -14.26
C GLU A 91 5.72 2.68 -13.58
N ALA A 92 4.65 2.32 -14.29
CA ALA A 92 3.90 1.13 -13.97
C ALA A 92 4.92 -0.01 -13.90
N ARG A 93 5.21 -0.50 -12.70
CA ARG A 93 5.90 -1.78 -12.56
C ARG A 93 4.92 -2.83 -13.05
N GLU A 94 5.10 -3.23 -14.30
CA GLU A 94 4.51 -4.43 -14.87
C GLU A 94 4.94 -5.66 -14.04
N PRO A 95 4.10 -6.71 -14.00
CA PRO A 95 4.18 -7.80 -13.02
C PRO A 95 5.48 -8.61 -13.00
#